data_AF-A0A1H6YJ88-F1
#
_entry.id   AF-A0A1H6YJ88-F1
#
_cell.length_a   1.000
_cell.length_b   1.000
_cell.length_c   1.000
_cell.angle_alpha   90.00
_cell.angle_beta   90.00
_cell.angle_gamma   90.00
#
_symmetry.space_group_name_H-M   'P 1'
#
loop_
_entity.id
_entity.type
_entity.pdbx_description
1 polymer ?
#
loop_
_entity_poly.entity_id
_entity_poly.type
_entity_poly.pdbx_seq_one_letter_code
_entity_poly.pdbx_strand_id
1 'polypeptide(L)'
;MTTVEFICTASSRTIRGRLEGNAAWFEFHQVAHLYGVKREQAAKLLRQVGATGEIDLATDVRQADHRGHLLSHRAVVAVGYHMNYGRATAFRRWCAEFAALLHKNAS
;
A
#
# COMPACT_ATOMS: atom_id res chain seq x y z
N MET A 1 -3.40 17.49 -5.40
CA MET A 1 -2.94 16.24 -4.77
C MET A 1 -4.01 15.82 -3.77
N THR A 2 -4.60 14.63 -3.93
CA THR A 2 -5.74 14.18 -3.13
C THR A 2 -5.26 13.23 -2.05
N THR A 3 -5.66 13.46 -0.80
CA THR A 3 -5.35 12.54 0.31
C THR A 3 -6.38 11.42 0.33
N VAL A 4 -5.92 10.19 0.57
CA VAL A 4 -6.79 9.02 0.74
C VAL A 4 -6.53 8.39 2.10
N GLU A 5 -7.57 7.87 2.73
CA GLU A 5 -7.48 7.22 4.04
C GLU A 5 -8.11 5.83 3.96
N PHE A 6 -7.40 4.84 4.48
CA PHE A 6 -7.91 3.49 4.65
C PHE A 6 -7.97 3.14 6.13
N ILE A 7 -9.14 2.66 6.57
CA ILE A 7 -9.38 2.18 7.93
C ILE A 7 -9.64 0.68 7.86
N CYS A 8 -8.76 -0.12 8.45
CA CYS A 8 -8.94 -1.55 8.55
C CYS A 8 -9.90 -1.88 9.70
N THR A 9 -11.19 -2.08 9.40
CA THR A 9 -12.24 -2.39 10.39
C THR A 9 -11.87 -3.52 11.36
N ALA A 10 -11.23 -4.59 10.86
CA ALA A 10 -10.81 -5.74 11.67
C ALA A 10 -9.71 -5.45 12.69
N SER A 11 -9.02 -4.31 12.60
CA SER A 11 -7.92 -3.97 13.52
C SER A 11 -7.92 -2.53 14.01
N SER A 12 -8.89 -1.73 13.57
CA SER A 12 -8.98 -0.28 13.79
C SER A 12 -7.70 0.50 13.41
N ARG A 13 -6.83 -0.08 12.58
CA ARG A 13 -5.61 0.58 12.10
C ARG A 13 -5.93 1.44 10.89
N THR A 14 -5.33 2.62 10.86
CA THR A 14 -5.56 3.61 9.81
C THR A 14 -4.25 3.96 9.13
N ILE A 15 -4.27 4.06 7.81
CA ILE A 15 -3.15 4.58 7.01
C ILE A 15 -3.63 5.68 6.06
N ARG A 16 -2.75 6.62 5.77
CA ARG A 16 -3.04 7.78 4.93
C ARG A 16 -2.10 7.81 3.75
N GLY A 17 -2.67 7.76 2.56
CA GLY A 17 -1.95 7.82 1.31
C GLY A 17 -2.15 9.14 0.57
N ARG A 18 -1.35 9.31 -0.47
CA ARG A 18 -1.51 10.38 -1.46
C ARG A 18 -1.87 9.75 -2.80
N LEU A 19 -2.93 10.24 -3.41
CA LEU A 19 -3.31 9.87 -4.75
C LEU A 19 -2.61 10.78 -5.75
N GLU A 20 -1.86 10.16 -6.66
CA GLU A 20 -1.14 10.80 -7.74
C GLU A 20 -1.41 10.04 -9.04
N GLY A 21 -2.10 10.70 -9.99
CA GLY A 21 -2.63 10.02 -11.17
C GLY A 21 -3.54 8.85 -10.77
N ASN A 22 -3.17 7.65 -11.23
CA ASN A 22 -3.94 6.41 -11.00
C ASN A 22 -3.37 5.55 -9.85
N ALA A 23 -2.46 6.09 -9.04
CA ALA A 23 -1.82 5.34 -7.95
C ALA A 23 -1.96 6.06 -6.61
N ALA A 24 -2.42 5.32 -5.60
CA ALA A 24 -2.30 5.73 -4.21
C ALA A 24 -0.94 5.29 -3.65
N TRP A 25 -0.26 6.19 -2.95
CA TRP A 25 1.07 6.01 -2.38
C TRP A 25 1.04 6.11 -0.86
N PHE A 26 1.70 5.19 -0.17
CA PHE A 26 1.67 5.08 1.29
C PHE A 26 3.08 5.02 1.87
N GLU A 27 3.30 5.70 2.99
CA GLU A 27 4.58 5.63 3.69
C GLU A 27 4.82 4.22 4.25
N PHE A 28 6.02 3.69 4.03
CA PHE A 28 6.36 2.31 4.36
C PHE A 28 6.13 1.96 5.83
N HIS A 29 6.37 2.90 6.74
CA HIS A 29 6.12 2.69 8.17
C HIS A 29 4.62 2.50 8.48
N GLN A 30 3.74 3.18 7.75
CA GLN A 30 2.29 3.00 7.88
C GLN A 30 1.87 1.64 7.35
N VAL A 31 2.51 1.14 6.29
CA VAL A 31 2.23 -0.19 5.74
C VAL A 31 2.63 -1.28 6.74
N ALA A 32 3.80 -1.18 7.35
CA ALA A 32 4.21 -2.08 8.44
C ALA A 32 3.22 -2.02 9.61
N HIS A 33 2.78 -0.81 9.97
CA HIS A 33 1.72 -0.62 10.95
C HIS A 33 0.41 -1.29 10.50
N LEU A 34 -0.08 -1.10 9.29
CA LEU A 34 -1.32 -1.74 8.80
C LEU A 34 -1.29 -3.25 9.02
N TYR A 35 -0.19 -3.91 8.67
CA TYR A 35 -0.08 -5.36 8.73
C TYR A 35 0.37 -5.93 10.08
N GLY A 36 0.68 -5.07 11.05
CA GLY A 36 1.05 -5.52 12.40
C GLY A 36 2.42 -6.16 12.51
N VAL A 37 3.34 -5.76 11.63
CA VAL A 37 4.71 -6.28 11.60
C VAL A 37 5.72 -5.17 11.90
N LYS A 38 6.93 -5.56 12.32
CA LYS A 38 8.04 -4.62 12.46
C LYS A 38 8.54 -4.17 11.08
N ARG A 39 9.14 -2.97 11.02
CA ARG A 39 9.64 -2.38 9.76
C ARG A 39 10.70 -3.26 9.09
N GLU A 40 11.54 -3.93 9.87
CA GLU A 40 12.62 -4.79 9.37
C GLU A 40 12.06 -6.05 8.69
N GLN A 41 11.02 -6.64 9.30
CA GLN A 41 10.31 -7.78 8.73
C GLN A 41 9.60 -7.38 7.44
N ALA A 42 8.96 -6.21 7.44
CA ALA A 42 8.37 -5.66 6.22
C ALA A 42 9.40 -5.41 5.13
N ALA A 43 10.60 -4.94 5.48
CA ALA A 43 11.64 -4.63 4.50
C ALA A 43 12.19 -5.92 3.87
N LYS A 44 12.32 -6.99 4.66
CA LYS A 44 12.67 -8.32 4.16
C LYS A 44 11.64 -8.82 3.15
N LEU A 45 10.35 -8.70 3.46
CA LEU A 45 9.27 -9.13 2.57
C LEU A 45 9.21 -8.27 1.30
N LEU A 46 9.37 -6.94 1.41
CA LEU A 46 9.41 -6.06 0.25
C LEU A 46 10.53 -6.46 -0.74
N ARG A 47 11.73 -6.77 -0.24
CA ARG A 47 12.83 -7.27 -1.08
C ARG A 47 12.49 -8.61 -1.72
N GLN A 48 11.85 -9.51 -0.97
CA GLN A 48 11.45 -10.82 -1.48
C GLN A 48 10.44 -10.70 -2.62
N VAL A 49 9.36 -9.94 -2.45
CA VAL A 49 8.32 -9.78 -3.49
C VAL A 49 8.83 -9.02 -4.72
N GLY A 50 9.82 -8.13 -4.55
CA GLY A 50 10.51 -7.50 -5.68
C GLY A 50 11.40 -8.51 -6.43
N ALA A 51 12.10 -9.39 -5.71
CA ALA A 51 12.95 -10.41 -6.31
C ALA A 51 12.15 -11.52 -7.04
N THR A 52 10.93 -11.81 -6.60
CA THR A 52 10.02 -12.76 -7.27
C THR A 52 9.24 -12.15 -8.43
N GLY A 53 9.32 -10.82 -8.63
CA GLY A 53 8.58 -10.11 -9.68
C GLY A 53 7.09 -9.92 -9.39
N GLU A 54 6.64 -10.12 -8.15
CA GLU A 54 5.26 -9.81 -7.74
C GLU A 54 4.99 -8.31 -7.72
N ILE A 55 6.05 -7.50 -7.57
CA ILE A 55 6.03 -6.06 -7.74
C ILE A 55 7.21 -5.62 -8.59
N ASP A 56 7.06 -4.50 -9.29
CA ASP A 56 8.18 -3.85 -9.97
C ASP A 56 8.72 -2.73 -9.09
N LEU A 57 9.92 -2.90 -8.54
CA LEU A 57 10.53 -1.92 -7.64
C LEU A 57 10.70 -0.53 -8.29
N ALA A 58 10.83 -0.44 -9.61
CA ALA A 58 10.98 0.84 -10.29
C ALA A 58 9.67 1.64 -10.37
N THR A 59 8.52 0.95 -10.35
CA THR A 59 7.21 1.57 -10.55
C THR A 59 6.29 1.50 -9.33
N ASP A 60 6.56 0.58 -8.40
CA ASP A 60 5.76 0.36 -7.18
C ASP A 60 6.44 0.87 -5.90
N VAL A 61 7.72 1.26 -5.97
CA VAL A 61 8.47 1.80 -4.83
C VAL A 61 9.10 3.14 -5.21
N ARG A 62 8.97 4.14 -4.34
CA ARG A 62 9.67 5.42 -4.48
C ARG A 62 10.47 5.71 -3.22
N GLN A 63 11.64 6.30 -3.38
CA GLN A 63 12.26 7.03 -2.28
C GLN A 63 11.40 8.26 -2.00
N ALA A 64 10.84 8.36 -0.80
CA ALA A 64 10.57 9.66 -0.22
C ALA A 64 11.83 10.11 0.50
N ASP A 65 12.02 11.42 0.66
CA ASP A 65 13.25 11.99 1.24
C ASP A 65 13.51 11.50 2.68
N HIS A 66 13.47 12.40 3.67
CA HIS A 66 13.75 12.06 5.08
C HIS A 66 12.73 11.09 5.73
N ARG A 67 11.76 10.56 4.96
CA ARG A 67 10.66 9.70 5.43
C ARG A 67 10.78 8.21 5.03
N GLY A 68 11.80 7.85 4.25
CA GLY A 68 12.02 6.47 3.79
C GLY A 68 11.24 6.15 2.51
N HIS A 69 10.70 4.94 2.36
CA HIS A 69 10.08 4.52 1.10
C HIS A 69 8.58 4.82 1.07
N LEU A 70 8.07 5.14 -0.12
CA LEU A 70 6.65 5.08 -0.46
C LEU A 70 6.37 3.79 -1.24
N LEU A 71 5.26 3.15 -0.92
CA LEU A 71 4.75 2.00 -1.65
C LEU A 71 3.48 2.39 -2.41
N SER A 72 3.38 1.97 -3.66
CA SER A 72 2.14 2.01 -4.40
C SER A 72 1.11 1.10 -3.72
N HIS A 73 -0.18 1.37 -3.89
CA HIS A 73 -1.25 0.50 -3.39
C HIS A 73 -1.09 -0.96 -3.87
N ARG A 74 -0.51 -1.19 -5.06
CA ARG A 74 -0.20 -2.53 -5.57
C ARG A 74 0.86 -3.21 -4.71
N ALA A 75 1.97 -2.53 -4.41
CA ALA A 75 2.96 -3.05 -3.49
C ALA A 75 2.42 -3.28 -2.08
N VAL A 76 1.54 -2.39 -1.58
CA VAL A 76 0.89 -2.59 -0.28
C VAL A 76 0.06 -3.88 -0.27
N VAL A 77 -0.66 -4.20 -1.35
CA VAL A 77 -1.43 -5.45 -1.48
C VAL A 77 -0.49 -6.66 -1.55
N ALA A 78 0.48 -6.65 -2.46
CA ALA A 78 1.40 -7.77 -2.69
C ALA A 78 2.16 -8.14 -1.42
N VAL A 79 2.84 -7.15 -0.79
CA VAL A 79 3.53 -7.34 0.48
C VAL A 79 2.58 -7.81 1.58
N GLY A 80 1.35 -7.26 1.61
CA GLY A 80 0.33 -7.60 2.57
C GLY A 80 -0.08 -9.07 2.55
N TYR A 81 -0.16 -9.70 1.36
CA TYR A 81 -0.53 -11.10 1.25
C TYR A 81 0.47 -12.05 1.90
N HIS A 82 1.74 -11.66 1.99
CA HIS A 82 2.78 -12.40 2.72
C HIS A 82 2.82 -12.10 4.22
N MET A 83 2.06 -11.12 4.70
CA MET A 83 2.03 -10.71 6.12
C MET A 83 0.74 -11.09 6.82
N ASN A 84 -0.38 -10.64 6.25
CA ASN A 84 -1.71 -10.82 6.79
C ASN A 84 -2.74 -10.80 5.67
N TYR A 85 -3.12 -11.99 5.22
CA TYR A 85 -4.04 -12.19 4.11
C TYR A 85 -5.38 -11.44 4.28
N GLY A 86 -5.94 -11.45 5.49
CA GLY A 86 -7.23 -10.81 5.78
C GLY A 86 -7.17 -9.29 5.61
N ARG A 87 -6.15 -8.64 6.18
CA ARG A 87 -5.95 -7.20 6.04
C ARG A 87 -5.59 -6.80 4.61
N ALA A 88 -4.79 -7.61 3.92
CA ALA A 88 -4.45 -7.38 2.51
C ALA A 88 -5.70 -7.44 1.62
N THR A 89 -6.58 -8.40 1.87
CA THR A 89 -7.86 -8.52 1.16
C THR A 89 -8.78 -7.33 1.43
N ALA A 90 -8.86 -6.86 2.67
CA ALA A 90 -9.64 -5.67 3.01
C ALA A 90 -9.08 -4.42 2.31
N PHE A 91 -7.76 -4.22 2.33
CA PHE A 91 -7.12 -3.11 1.65
C PHE A 91 -7.32 -3.17 0.12
N ARG A 92 -7.23 -4.36 -0.49
CA ARG A 92 -7.51 -4.55 -1.92
C ARG A 92 -8.94 -4.18 -2.31
N ARG A 93 -9.93 -4.54 -1.49
CA ARG A 93 -11.35 -4.20 -1.74
C ARG A 93 -11.56 -2.69 -1.72
N TRP A 94 -11.02 -2.03 -0.70
CA TRP A 94 -11.00 -0.57 -0.63
C TRP A 94 -10.32 0.06 -1.87
N CYS A 95 -9.24 -0.55 -2.38
CA CYS A 95 -8.60 -0.08 -3.62
C CYS A 95 -9.54 -0.11 -4.83
N ALA A 96 -10.30 -1.20 -4.97
CA ALA A 96 -11.25 -1.36 -6.08
C ALA A 96 -12.40 -0.34 -6.00
N GLU A 97 -12.87 -0.03 -4.80
CA GLU A 97 -13.93 0.96 -4.57
C GLU A 97 -13.49 2.36 -4.97
N PHE A 98 -12.29 2.81 -4.57
CA PHE A 98 -11.82 4.14 -4.96
C PHE A 98 -11.46 4.22 -6.45
N ALA A 99 -10.90 3.15 -7.04
CA ALA A 99 -10.60 3.13 -8.48
C ALA A 99 -11.87 3.32 -9.32
N ALA A 100 -12.97 2.67 -8.93
CA ALA A 100 -14.28 2.87 -9.54
C ALA A 100 -14.78 4.33 -9.43
N LEU A 101 -14.48 5.02 -8.32
CA LEU A 101 -14.82 6.43 -8.13
C LEU A 101 -13.99 7.36 -9.01
N LEU A 102 -12.69 7.08 -9.21
CA LEU A 102 -11.83 7.88 -10.10
C LEU A 102 -12.25 7.77 -11.56
N HIS A 103 -12.62 6.58 -12.02
CA HIS A 103 -13.09 6.39 -13.39
C HIS A 103 -14.43 7.08 -13.67
N LYS A 104 -15.35 7.12 -12.70
CA LYS A 104 -16.65 7.82 -12.84
C LYS A 104 -16.52 9.33 -12.93
N ASN A 105 -15.51 9.93 -12.30
CA ASN A 105 -15.30 11.38 -12.31
C ASN A 105 -14.47 11.88 -13.51
N ALA A 106 -14.00 10.97 -14.35
CA ALA A 106 -13.23 11.26 -15.57
C ALA A 106 -14.05 11.09 -16.86
N SER A 107 -15.35 10.81 -16.75
CA SER A 107 -16.31 10.62 -17.85
C SER A 107 -17.25 11.80 -17.99
#